data_AF-A0A9Q0PLJ9-F1
#
_entry.id   AF-A0A9Q0PLJ9-F1
#
_cell.length_a   1.000
_cell.length_b   1.000
_cell.length_c   1.000
_cell.angle_alpha   90.00
_cell.angle_beta   90.00
_cell.angle_gamma   90.00
#
_symmetry.space_group_name_H-M   'P 1'
#
loop_
_entity.id
_entity.type
_entity.pdbx_description
1 polymer ?
#
loop_
_entity_poly.entity_id
_entity_poly.type
_entity_poly.pdbx_seq_one_letter_code
_entity_poly.pdbx_strand_id
1 'polypeptide(L)'
;MILTVIDRSGEWWNANPIDVVREAARTGGAPNVSDAYTVNGQPGDLYSCSSQDTVIVPIDSGETNLLRVVNSALNQPLFFTVANHKFTVVGADASYVKPFTTSVLMLGPGQTTDVLISGDQTPSRYYMAARAYQSAQNAPFDNTTTTAILEYKSSACAAKNCSSNKPVMPPLPAYNDTATVTTFTTSFKSADKTLSPD
;
A
#
# COMPACT_ATOMS: atom_id res chain seq x y z
N MET A 1 -3.47 -20.49 9.47
CA MET A 1 -3.29 -20.49 8.00
C MET A 1 -2.65 -19.16 7.64
N ILE A 2 -1.37 -19.12 7.26
CA ILE A 2 -0.71 -17.87 6.87
C ILE A 2 -1.07 -17.62 5.41
N LEU A 3 -1.99 -16.69 5.14
CA LEU A 3 -2.18 -16.16 3.81
C LEU A 3 -1.10 -15.10 3.58
N THR A 4 -0.02 -15.45 2.87
CA THR A 4 0.98 -14.48 2.43
C THR A 4 0.40 -13.68 1.27
N VAL A 5 -0.20 -12.52 1.57
CA VAL A 5 -0.40 -11.50 0.54
C VAL A 5 0.89 -10.72 0.45
N ILE A 6 1.64 -10.94 -0.64
CA ILE A 6 2.64 -9.97 -1.09
C ILE A 6 1.80 -8.88 -1.74
N ASP A 7 1.71 -7.69 -1.16
CA ASP A 7 1.13 -6.54 -1.84
C ASP A 7 2.27 -5.78 -2.51
N ARG A 8 2.37 -5.90 -3.83
CA ARG A 8 3.29 -5.13 -4.66
C ARG A 8 2.59 -3.88 -5.13
N SER A 9 2.89 -2.76 -4.49
CA SER A 9 2.53 -1.46 -5.05
C SER A 9 3.47 -1.13 -6.22
N GLY A 10 2.96 -0.70 -7.37
CA GLY A 10 3.74 -0.49 -8.60
C GLY A 10 3.21 0.68 -9.43
N GLU A 11 3.95 1.04 -10.49
CA GLU A 11 3.54 2.05 -11.49
C GLU A 11 3.30 1.38 -12.85
N TRP A 12 2.33 1.90 -13.60
CA TRP A 12 1.97 1.45 -14.94
C TRP A 12 2.06 2.61 -15.93
N TRP A 13 2.66 2.33 -17.09
CA TRP A 13 2.63 3.21 -18.25
C TRP A 13 1.95 2.48 -19.40
N ASN A 14 1.06 3.19 -20.11
CA ASN A 14 0.50 2.74 -21.38
C ASN A 14 1.57 2.72 -22.48
N ALA A 15 2.58 3.59 -22.35
CA ALA A 15 3.78 3.58 -23.18
C ALA A 15 4.75 2.47 -22.75
N ASN A 16 5.63 2.03 -23.66
CA ASN A 16 6.70 1.10 -23.31
C ASN A 16 7.66 1.75 -22.28
N PRO A 17 7.88 1.14 -21.10
CA PRO A 17 8.75 1.70 -20.07
C PRO A 17 10.18 1.99 -20.54
N ILE A 18 10.71 1.19 -21.49
CA ILE A 18 12.05 1.41 -22.06
C ILE A 18 12.10 2.72 -22.86
N ASP A 19 11.03 3.06 -23.56
CA ASP A 19 10.96 4.30 -24.32
C ASP A 19 10.82 5.52 -23.40
N VAL A 20 10.08 5.38 -22.29
CA VAL A 20 10.00 6.42 -21.24
C VAL A 20 11.38 6.73 -20.67
N VAL A 21 12.16 5.69 -20.32
CA VAL A 21 13.53 5.87 -19.81
C VAL A 21 14.46 6.44 -20.88
N ARG A 22 14.36 5.97 -22.12
CA ARG A 22 15.20 6.45 -23.23
C ARG A 22 14.96 7.92 -23.51
N GLU A 23 13.71 8.39 -23.46
CA GLU A 23 13.39 9.80 -23.67
C GLU A 23 13.89 10.69 -22.53
N ALA A 24 13.76 10.24 -21.28
CA ALA A 24 14.34 10.94 -20.13
C ALA A 24 15.86 11.06 -20.27
N ALA A 25 16.54 9.96 -20.63
CA ALA A 25 17.98 9.95 -20.84
C ALA A 25 18.42 10.86 -22.01
N ARG A 26 17.63 10.92 -23.08
CA ARG A 26 17.92 11.74 -24.26
C ARG A 26 17.74 13.24 -23.99
N THR A 27 16.71 13.60 -23.23
CA THR A 27 16.35 15.00 -22.96
C THR A 27 17.06 15.57 -21.73
N GLY A 28 17.55 14.71 -20.83
CA GLY A 28 18.05 15.09 -19.51
C GLY A 28 16.93 15.50 -18.54
N GLY A 29 15.66 15.35 -18.93
CA GLY A 29 14.49 15.65 -18.10
C GLY A 29 14.04 14.46 -17.25
N ALA A 30 13.03 14.69 -16.40
CA ALA A 30 12.40 13.63 -15.64
C ALA A 30 11.63 12.67 -16.56
N PRO A 31 11.51 11.37 -16.20
CA PRO A 31 10.60 10.45 -16.87
C PRO A 31 9.17 10.95 -16.88
N ASN A 32 8.39 10.55 -17.89
CA ASN A 32 6.96 10.81 -17.91
C ASN A 32 6.29 10.20 -16.68
N VAL A 33 5.30 10.91 -16.15
CA VAL A 33 4.45 10.44 -15.05
C VAL A 33 3.70 9.16 -15.46
N SER A 34 3.51 8.23 -14.52
CA SER A 34 2.74 7.01 -14.74
C SER A 34 1.27 7.30 -15.05
N ASP A 35 0.63 6.37 -15.76
CA ASP A 35 -0.81 6.40 -16.02
C ASP A 35 -1.61 5.85 -14.83
N ALA A 36 -1.02 4.94 -14.04
CA ALA A 36 -1.63 4.40 -12.83
C ALA A 36 -0.62 3.85 -11.83
N TYR A 37 -0.97 3.93 -10.54
CA TYR A 37 -0.46 3.00 -9.54
C TYR A 37 -1.22 1.67 -9.58
N THR A 38 -0.59 0.60 -9.11
CA THR A 38 -1.20 -0.74 -9.02
C THR A 38 -0.97 -1.37 -7.66
N VAL A 39 -1.91 -2.17 -7.17
CA VAL A 39 -1.74 -3.14 -6.09
C VAL A 39 -1.75 -4.53 -6.70
N ASN A 40 -0.67 -5.29 -6.54
CA ASN A 40 -0.50 -6.62 -7.14
C ASN A 40 -0.73 -6.66 -8.65
N GLY A 41 -0.25 -5.62 -9.34
CA GLY A 41 -0.35 -5.50 -10.79
C GLY A 41 -1.70 -5.02 -11.32
N GLN A 42 -2.65 -4.69 -10.43
CA GLN A 42 -3.97 -4.20 -10.81
C GLN A 42 -4.21 -2.77 -10.30
N PRO A 43 -4.71 -1.83 -11.14
CA PRO A 43 -4.96 -0.44 -10.70
C PRO A 43 -6.09 -0.27 -9.67
N GLY A 44 -7.07 -1.17 -9.69
CA GLY A 44 -8.24 -1.11 -8.80
C GLY A 44 -9.41 -0.30 -9.34
N ASP A 45 -10.43 -0.09 -8.51
CA ASP A 45 -11.75 0.40 -8.91
C ASP A 45 -11.81 1.87 -9.35
N LEU A 46 -10.76 2.66 -9.08
CA LEU A 46 -10.75 4.10 -9.34
C LEU A 46 -10.27 4.48 -10.75
N TYR A 47 -9.70 3.53 -11.50
CA TYR A 47 -9.28 3.76 -12.88
C TYR A 47 -10.33 3.26 -13.88
N SER A 48 -10.27 3.79 -15.09
CA SER A 48 -11.13 3.32 -16.17
C SER A 48 -10.74 1.89 -16.58
N CYS A 49 -11.75 1.05 -16.82
CA CYS A 49 -11.57 -0.32 -17.33
C CYS A 49 -10.84 -1.31 -16.40
N SER A 50 -10.61 -0.99 -15.13
CA SER A 50 -9.83 -1.84 -14.20
C SER A 50 -10.65 -2.52 -13.09
N SER A 51 -11.89 -2.05 -12.83
CA SER A 51 -12.71 -2.52 -11.69
C SER A 51 -13.05 -4.02 -11.69
N GLN A 52 -13.02 -4.68 -12.85
CA GLN A 52 -13.35 -6.11 -12.96
C GLN A 52 -12.24 -7.01 -12.38
N ASP A 53 -11.00 -6.54 -12.41
CA ASP A 53 -9.81 -7.29 -12.01
C ASP A 53 -9.20 -6.77 -10.69
N THR A 54 -9.90 -5.87 -9.99
CA THR A 54 -9.46 -5.34 -8.70
C THR A 54 -9.14 -6.47 -7.73
N VAL A 55 -7.95 -6.43 -7.15
CA VAL A 55 -7.44 -7.48 -6.27
C VAL A 55 -8.31 -7.57 -5.00
N ILE A 56 -8.74 -8.79 -4.69
CA ILE A 56 -9.47 -9.11 -3.45
C ILE A 56 -8.56 -9.93 -2.53
N VAL A 57 -8.36 -9.42 -1.32
CA VAL A 57 -7.63 -10.09 -0.24
C VAL A 57 -8.64 -10.59 0.79
N PRO A 58 -8.83 -11.91 0.93
CA PRO A 58 -9.79 -12.45 1.89
C PRO A 58 -9.23 -12.42 3.31
N ILE A 59 -10.08 -12.10 4.29
CA ILE A 59 -9.77 -12.15 5.72
C ILE A 59 -10.88 -12.87 6.49
N ASP A 60 -10.50 -13.61 7.54
CA ASP A 60 -11.44 -14.25 8.46
C ASP A 60 -11.68 -13.34 9.67
N SER A 61 -12.92 -13.32 10.16
CA SER A 61 -13.26 -12.50 11.34
C SER A 61 -12.57 -13.05 12.59
N GLY A 62 -11.94 -12.16 13.35
CA GLY A 62 -11.16 -12.49 14.55
C GLY A 62 -9.75 -13.03 14.29
N GLU A 63 -9.41 -13.38 13.06
CA GLU A 63 -8.08 -13.90 12.70
C GLU A 63 -7.09 -12.75 12.47
N THR A 64 -5.82 -13.00 12.75
CA THR A 64 -4.72 -12.07 12.46
C THR A 64 -3.85 -12.63 11.36
N ASN A 65 -3.64 -11.82 10.31
CA ASN A 65 -2.87 -12.18 9.14
C ASN A 65 -1.62 -11.32 9.03
N LEU A 66 -0.56 -11.89 8.45
CA LEU A 66 0.65 -11.17 8.10
C LEU A 66 0.53 -10.67 6.65
N LEU A 67 0.56 -9.36 6.47
CA LEU A 67 0.65 -8.70 5.17
C LEU A 67 2.10 -8.25 4.96
N ARG A 68 2.68 -8.65 3.83
CA ARG A 68 4.00 -8.15 3.39
C ARG A 68 3.78 -7.08 2.34
N VAL A 69 3.95 -5.82 2.75
CA VAL A 69 3.78 -4.67 1.88
C VAL A 69 5.12 -4.34 1.25
N VAL A 70 5.16 -4.28 -0.08
CA VAL A 70 6.37 -3.99 -0.87
C VAL A 70 6.06 -2.84 -1.80
N ASN A 71 6.83 -1.76 -1.70
CA ASN A 71 6.79 -0.73 -2.72
C ASN A 71 7.75 -1.11 -3.86
N SER A 72 7.17 -1.52 -4.98
CA SER A 72 7.88 -1.80 -6.25
C SER A 72 7.61 -0.74 -7.33
N ALA A 73 7.07 0.42 -6.95
CA ALA A 73 7.04 1.59 -7.83
C ALA A 73 8.46 2.09 -8.12
N LEU A 74 8.64 2.80 -9.23
CA LEU A 74 9.96 3.24 -9.66
C LEU A 74 10.33 4.59 -9.04
N ASN A 75 9.37 5.51 -8.94
CA ASN A 75 9.69 6.92 -8.69
C ASN A 75 9.20 7.45 -7.34
N GLN A 76 8.06 6.98 -6.82
CA GLN A 76 7.40 7.62 -5.69
C GLN A 76 7.37 6.73 -4.43
N PRO A 77 7.66 7.31 -3.25
CA PRO A 77 7.22 6.73 -2.00
C PRO A 77 5.69 6.71 -1.93
N LEU A 78 5.12 5.69 -1.30
CA LEU A 78 3.69 5.49 -1.23
C LEU A 78 3.20 5.45 0.21
N PHE A 79 2.12 6.19 0.47
CA PHE A 79 1.26 5.93 1.60
C PHE A 79 0.40 4.71 1.29
N PHE A 80 0.22 3.83 2.28
CA PHE A 80 -0.68 2.68 2.20
C PHE A 80 -1.58 2.60 3.44
N THR A 81 -2.88 2.41 3.23
CA THR A 81 -3.88 2.31 4.29
C THR A 81 -4.93 1.23 3.98
N VAL A 82 -5.56 0.68 5.02
CA VAL A 82 -6.75 -0.16 4.88
C VAL A 82 -7.89 0.46 5.69
N ALA A 83 -9.06 0.62 5.07
CA ALA A 83 -10.19 1.29 5.71
C ALA A 83 -10.57 0.60 7.01
N ASN A 84 -10.66 1.39 8.08
CA ASN A 84 -11.00 0.99 9.45
C ASN A 84 -10.05 -0.03 10.11
N HIS A 85 -8.97 -0.45 9.46
CA HIS A 85 -8.01 -1.38 10.05
C HIS A 85 -6.73 -0.66 10.46
N LYS A 86 -6.11 -1.16 11.54
CA LYS A 86 -4.77 -0.77 11.95
C LYS A 86 -3.79 -1.88 11.64
N PHE A 87 -2.54 -1.49 11.46
CA PHE A 87 -1.41 -2.36 11.27
C PHE A 87 -0.60 -2.42 12.56
N THR A 88 -0.10 -3.59 12.91
CA THR A 88 1.03 -3.72 13.84
C THR A 88 2.27 -4.05 13.02
N VAL A 89 3.18 -3.08 12.90
CA VAL A 89 4.44 -3.26 12.18
C VAL A 89 5.35 -4.16 13.01
N VAL A 90 5.86 -5.23 12.40
CA VAL A 90 6.70 -6.24 13.09
C VAL A 90 8.06 -6.44 12.41
N GLY A 91 8.21 -6.03 11.15
CA GLY A 91 9.49 -6.07 10.46
C GLY A 91 9.57 -5.04 9.34
N ALA A 92 10.79 -4.68 8.97
CA ALA A 92 11.11 -3.88 7.80
C ALA A 92 12.42 -4.38 7.18
N ASP A 93 12.47 -4.50 5.85
CA ASP A 93 13.65 -4.90 5.09
C ASP A 93 14.35 -6.16 5.64
N ALA A 94 13.53 -7.20 5.83
CA ALA A 94 13.93 -8.51 6.38
C ALA A 94 14.51 -8.49 7.81
N SER A 95 14.34 -7.38 8.54
CA SER A 95 14.76 -7.24 9.94
C SER A 95 13.56 -7.02 10.85
N TYR A 96 13.55 -7.69 12.00
CA TYR A 96 12.53 -7.46 13.02
C TYR A 96 12.72 -6.09 13.69
N VAL A 97 11.60 -5.45 13.99
CA VAL A 97 11.56 -4.15 14.68
C VAL A 97 10.77 -4.27 15.97
N LYS A 98 10.97 -3.34 16.91
CA LYS A 98 10.08 -3.25 18.06
C LYS A 98 8.66 -2.94 17.56
N PRO A 99 7.66 -3.78 17.88
CA PRO A 99 6.34 -3.59 17.29
C PRO A 99 5.71 -2.26 17.67
N PHE A 100 5.05 -1.63 16.69
CA PHE A 100 4.25 -0.43 16.89
C PHE A 100 3.01 -0.47 16.01
N THR A 101 1.95 0.19 16.47
CA THR A 101 0.66 0.21 15.78
C THR A 101 0.46 1.52 15.03
N THR A 102 -0.02 1.46 13.79
CA THR A 102 -0.32 2.61 12.94
C THR A 102 -1.51 2.32 12.03
N SER A 103 -2.19 3.35 11.54
CA SER A 103 -3.24 3.22 10.51
C SER A 103 -2.72 3.47 9.08
N VAL A 104 -1.48 3.94 8.95
CA VAL A 104 -0.84 4.28 7.68
C VAL A 104 0.59 3.77 7.65
N LEU A 105 0.95 3.17 6.53
CA LEU A 105 2.33 2.83 6.20
C LEU A 105 2.86 3.85 5.21
N MET A 106 4.18 4.05 5.26
CA MET A 106 4.89 4.89 4.31
C MET A 106 6.13 4.12 3.83
N LEU A 107 6.17 3.77 2.54
CA LEU A 107 7.25 2.97 1.98
C LEU A 107 7.89 3.69 0.80
N GLY A 108 9.21 3.86 0.84
CA GLY A 108 10.00 4.26 -0.32
C GLY A 108 10.12 3.13 -1.35
N PRO A 109 10.42 3.42 -2.63
CA PRO A 109 10.74 2.40 -3.63
C PRO A 109 11.77 1.39 -3.14
N GLY A 110 11.49 0.11 -3.30
CA GLY A 110 12.33 -1.01 -2.88
C GLY A 110 12.18 -1.42 -1.41
N GLN A 111 11.54 -0.61 -0.56
CA GLN A 111 11.33 -0.96 0.85
C GLN A 111 10.21 -2.00 1.02
N THR A 112 10.37 -2.80 2.07
CA THR A 112 9.41 -3.81 2.50
C THR A 112 9.03 -3.60 3.96
N THR A 113 7.76 -3.78 4.29
CA THR A 113 7.28 -3.73 5.67
C THR A 113 6.35 -4.91 5.92
N ASP A 114 6.68 -5.69 6.96
CA ASP A 114 5.88 -6.81 7.43
C ASP A 114 4.95 -6.31 8.54
N VAL A 115 3.64 -6.45 8.32
CA VAL A 115 2.61 -5.94 9.23
C VAL A 115 1.56 -7.00 9.56
N LEU A 116 1.10 -7.00 10.80
CA LEU A 116 -0.05 -7.78 11.23
C LEU A 116 -1.32 -6.94 11.08
N ILE A 117 -2.35 -7.54 10.50
CA ILE A 117 -3.71 -6.98 10.38
C ILE A 117 -4.72 -7.99 10.91
N SER A 118 -5.66 -7.52 11.73
CA SER A 118 -6.67 -8.37 12.37
C SER A 118 -8.05 -8.16 11.72
N GLY A 119 -8.81 -9.24 11.56
CA GLY A 119 -10.20 -9.20 11.09
C GLY A 119 -11.18 -8.71 12.17
N ASP A 120 -10.95 -7.52 12.72
CA ASP A 120 -11.64 -6.97 13.90
C ASP A 120 -12.84 -6.05 13.57
N GLN A 121 -13.16 -5.89 12.29
CA GLN A 121 -14.27 -5.07 11.81
C GLN A 121 -15.53 -5.92 11.54
N THR A 122 -16.67 -5.24 11.38
CA THR A 122 -17.91 -5.89 10.95
C THR A 122 -17.71 -6.57 9.59
N PRO A 123 -18.10 -7.86 9.40
CA PRO A 123 -17.89 -8.56 8.14
C PRO A 123 -18.43 -7.83 6.91
N SER A 124 -17.54 -7.24 6.12
CA SER A 124 -17.84 -6.42 4.95
C SER A 124 -16.64 -6.31 4.00
N ARG A 125 -16.66 -5.35 3.09
CA ARG A 125 -15.58 -5.01 2.15
C ARG A 125 -14.95 -3.66 2.52
N TYR A 126 -13.64 -3.61 2.56
CA TYR A 126 -12.85 -2.43 2.94
C TYR A 126 -11.79 -2.16 1.89
N TYR A 127 -11.66 -0.92 1.41
CA TYR A 127 -10.58 -0.61 0.48
C TYR A 127 -9.23 -0.63 1.22
N MET A 128 -8.28 -1.31 0.60
CA MET A 128 -6.85 -1.06 0.74
C MET A 128 -6.51 -0.01 -0.31
N ALA A 129 -5.82 1.05 0.05
CA ALA A 129 -5.53 2.14 -0.87
C ALA A 129 -4.09 2.61 -0.74
N ALA A 130 -3.49 2.94 -1.89
CA ALA A 130 -2.16 3.54 -1.94
C ALA A 130 -2.11 4.74 -2.86
N ARG A 131 -1.24 5.69 -2.52
CA ARG A 131 -0.98 6.89 -3.33
C ARG A 131 0.38 7.50 -3.00
N ALA A 132 0.86 8.37 -3.88
CA ALA A 132 2.13 9.04 -3.74
C ALA A 132 2.24 9.95 -2.52
N TYR A 133 3.45 9.99 -1.96
CA TYR A 133 3.96 11.13 -1.22
C TYR A 133 4.89 11.95 -2.12
N GLN A 134 4.59 13.24 -2.29
CA GLN A 134 5.38 14.18 -3.07
C GLN A 134 5.44 15.54 -2.35
N SER A 135 6.63 15.97 -1.96
CA SER A 135 6.87 17.25 -1.28
C SER A 135 7.67 18.26 -2.09
N ALA A 136 8.26 17.85 -3.22
CA ALA A 136 8.97 18.73 -4.13
C ALA A 136 8.00 19.68 -4.83
N GLN A 137 8.34 20.98 -4.81
CA GLN A 137 7.54 22.01 -5.47
C GLN A 137 7.67 21.90 -6.99
N ASN A 138 6.53 21.99 -7.68
CA ASN A 138 6.44 22.01 -9.15
C ASN A 138 7.01 20.77 -9.86
N ALA A 139 7.23 19.66 -9.14
CA ALA A 139 7.59 18.38 -9.73
C ALA A 139 6.30 17.63 -10.11
N PRO A 140 6.09 17.27 -11.38
CA PRO A 140 4.93 16.47 -11.76
C PRO A 140 5.05 15.06 -11.19
N PHE A 141 3.91 14.50 -10.77
CA PHE A 141 3.81 13.15 -10.23
C PHE A 141 2.40 12.61 -10.49
N ASP A 142 2.25 11.30 -10.35
CA ASP A 142 0.94 10.66 -10.47
C ASP A 142 0.15 10.93 -9.17
N ASN A 143 -0.90 11.73 -9.29
CA ASN A 143 -1.76 12.13 -8.16
C ASN A 143 -3.07 11.33 -8.12
N THR A 144 -3.06 10.12 -8.66
CA THR A 144 -4.17 9.18 -8.56
C THR A 144 -4.04 8.29 -7.33
N THR A 145 -5.00 7.39 -7.12
CA THR A 145 -5.02 6.46 -5.99
C THR A 145 -5.34 5.08 -6.51
N THR A 146 -4.48 4.10 -6.20
CA THR A 146 -4.74 2.69 -6.47
C THR A 146 -5.52 2.06 -5.33
N THR A 147 -6.33 1.07 -5.65
CA THR A 147 -7.16 0.37 -4.66
C THR A 147 -7.12 -1.14 -4.85
N ALA A 148 -7.29 -1.83 -3.74
CA ALA A 148 -7.62 -3.25 -3.67
C ALA A 148 -8.64 -3.44 -2.55
N ILE A 149 -9.21 -4.63 -2.41
CA ILE A 149 -10.34 -4.86 -1.50
C ILE A 149 -9.94 -5.90 -0.47
N LEU A 150 -9.93 -5.53 0.81
CA LEU A 150 -9.93 -6.48 1.92
C LEU A 150 -11.37 -6.94 2.15
N GLU A 151 -11.64 -8.23 1.96
CA GLU A 151 -12.99 -8.79 2.02
C GLU A 151 -13.11 -9.86 3.11
N TYR A 152 -14.06 -9.68 4.02
CA TYR A 152 -14.36 -10.69 5.01
C TYR A 152 -15.05 -11.89 4.36
N LYS A 153 -14.52 -13.11 4.57
CA LYS A 153 -15.11 -14.33 4.00
C LYS A 153 -16.53 -14.61 4.50
N SER A 154 -16.84 -14.18 5.72
CA SER A 154 -18.18 -14.27 6.31
C SER A 154 -19.12 -13.15 5.87
N SER A 155 -18.67 -12.23 5.00
CA SER A 155 -19.53 -11.17 4.49
C SER A 155 -20.62 -11.73 3.58
N ALA A 156 -21.77 -11.08 3.57
CA ALA A 156 -22.85 -11.41 2.64
C ALA A 156 -22.43 -11.28 1.16
N CYS A 157 -21.36 -10.51 0.88
CA CYS A 157 -20.80 -10.32 -0.46
C CYS A 157 -20.11 -11.59 -0.97
N ALA A 158 -19.27 -12.22 -0.15
CA ALA A 158 -18.58 -13.47 -0.46
C ALA A 158 -19.56 -14.63 -0.72
N ALA A 159 -20.75 -14.59 -0.11
CA ALA A 159 -21.77 -15.63 -0.25
C ALA A 159 -22.72 -15.46 -1.45
N LYS A 160 -22.83 -14.25 -2.05
CA LYS A 160 -23.88 -13.94 -3.04
C LYS A 160 -23.44 -13.08 -4.24
N ASN A 161 -22.15 -12.89 -4.49
CA ASN A 161 -21.63 -12.03 -5.58
C ASN A 161 -22.28 -10.63 -5.58
N CYS A 162 -22.25 -9.94 -4.44
CA CYS A 162 -22.93 -8.65 -4.31
C CYS A 162 -22.21 -7.51 -5.05
N SER A 163 -22.87 -6.92 -6.05
CA SER A 163 -22.52 -5.62 -6.64
C SER A 163 -22.96 -4.40 -5.80
N SER A 164 -23.63 -4.60 -4.65
CA SER A 164 -24.31 -3.51 -3.93
C SER A 164 -23.55 -2.90 -2.74
N ASN A 165 -22.57 -3.60 -2.15
CA ASN A 165 -21.80 -3.07 -1.03
C ASN A 165 -20.49 -2.48 -1.54
N LYS A 166 -20.53 -1.18 -1.84
CA LYS A 166 -19.34 -0.42 -2.19
C LYS A 166 -18.35 -0.46 -1.01
N PRO A 167 -17.09 -0.85 -1.21
CA PRO A 167 -16.11 -0.86 -0.12
C PRO A 167 -15.91 0.55 0.45
N VAL A 168 -15.62 0.62 1.75
CA VAL A 168 -15.36 1.90 2.44
C VAL A 168 -13.97 2.39 2.04
N MET A 169 -13.85 3.67 1.63
CA MET A 169 -12.57 4.29 1.31
C MET A 169 -11.85 4.73 2.60
N PRO A 170 -10.56 4.40 2.80
CA PRO A 170 -9.82 4.86 3.96
C PRO A 170 -9.53 6.37 3.87
N PRO A 171 -9.36 7.05 5.02
CA PRO A 171 -8.72 8.36 5.03
C PRO A 171 -7.25 8.19 4.62
N LEU A 172 -6.88 8.74 3.47
CA LEU A 172 -5.48 8.90 3.08
C LEU A 172 -4.99 10.27 3.58
N PRO A 173 -3.69 10.43 3.93
CA PRO A 173 -3.10 11.71 4.40
C PRO A 173 -3.29 12.89 3.40
N ALA A 174 -2.47 13.95 3.39
CA ALA A 174 -2.27 14.77 2.17
C ALA A 174 -1.04 14.27 1.37
N TYR A 175 -0.99 14.42 0.03
CA TYR A 175 0.15 13.87 -0.75
C TYR A 175 1.48 14.50 -0.31
N ASN A 176 1.44 15.69 0.27
CA ASN A 176 2.59 16.43 0.79
C ASN A 176 2.65 16.41 2.34
N ASP A 177 2.01 15.44 3.00
CA ASP A 177 1.98 15.35 4.46
C ASP A 177 3.30 14.78 5.03
N THR A 178 4.30 15.66 5.11
CA THR A 178 5.62 15.36 5.68
C THR A 178 5.55 14.98 7.15
N ALA A 179 4.55 15.47 7.89
CA ALA A 179 4.39 15.16 9.31
C ALA A 179 4.07 13.68 9.49
N THR A 180 3.11 13.15 8.73
CA THR A 180 2.77 11.72 8.76
C THR A 180 3.97 10.85 8.36
N VAL A 181 4.73 11.22 7.32
CA VAL A 181 5.97 10.52 6.92
C VAL A 181 6.99 10.50 8.07
N THR A 182 7.18 11.64 8.73
CA THR A 182 8.13 11.77 9.84
C THR A 182 7.69 10.92 11.03
N THR A 183 6.41 10.95 11.39
CA THR A 183 5.86 10.13 12.49
C THR A 183 6.02 8.63 12.22
N PHE A 184 5.75 8.17 10.99
CA PHE A 184 5.94 6.76 10.64
C PHE A 184 7.42 6.37 10.72
N THR A 185 8.30 7.15 10.08
CA THR A 185 9.74 6.85 10.01
C THR A 185 10.39 6.85 11.40
N THR A 186 10.00 7.77 12.28
CA THR A 186 10.54 7.87 13.65
C THR A 186 9.96 6.84 14.63
N SER A 187 8.94 6.07 14.21
CA SER A 187 8.37 4.99 15.03
C SER A 187 9.24 3.74 15.04
N PHE A 188 10.10 3.55 14.03
CA PHE A 188 11.01 2.42 13.96
C PHE A 188 12.05 2.42 15.09
N LYS A 189 12.15 1.28 15.78
CA LYS A 189 13.09 1.04 16.87
C LYS A 189 13.64 -0.38 16.76
N SER A 190 14.88 -0.57 17.18
CA SER A 190 15.50 -1.90 17.31
C SER A 190 14.63 -2.83 18.17
N ALA A 191 14.57 -4.11 17.80
CA ALA A 191 13.84 -5.14 18.54
C ALA A 191 14.41 -5.39 19.96
N ASP A 192 15.68 -5.03 20.24
CA ASP A 192 16.31 -5.27 21.54
C ASP A 192 17.29 -4.20 22.03
N LYS A 193 17.49 -4.15 23.36
CA LYS A 193 18.65 -3.51 24.02
C LYS A 193 19.86 -4.41 23.83
N THR A 194 20.95 -3.86 23.29
CA THR A 194 22.24 -4.56 23.26
C THR A 194 22.64 -4.99 24.67
N LEU A 195 22.71 -6.30 24.92
CA LEU A 195 23.50 -6.84 26.03
C LEU A 195 24.97 -6.59 25.68
N SER A 196 25.54 -5.50 26.18
CA SER A 196 26.99 -5.36 26.22
C SER A 196 27.49 -6.28 27.33
N PRO A 197 28.46 -7.17 27.08
CA PRO A 197 29.21 -7.78 28.17
C PRO A 197 30.04 -6.69 28.84
N ASP A 198 29.91 -6.55 30.16
CA ASP A 198 30.85 -5.82 31.02
C ASP A 198 32.16 -6.61 31.18
#